data_AF-A0A8T4A1P7-F1
#
_entry.id   AF-A0A8T4A1P7-F1
#
_cell.length_a   1.000
_cell.length_b   1.000
_cell.length_c   1.000
_cell.angle_alpha   90.00
_cell.angle_beta   90.00
_cell.angle_gamma   90.00
#
_symmetry.space_group_name_H-M   'P 1'
#
loop_
_entity.id
_entity.type
_entity.pdbx_description
1 polymer ?
#
loop_
_entity_poly.entity_id
_entity_poly.type
_entity_poly.pdbx_seq_one_letter_code
_entity_poly.pdbx_strand_id
1 'polypeptide(L)' 'MKLKTLYLVLKIDKLVREDASKLRGYIGNKFPEYPILHHHIKEVGYLYTYPRTVA' A
#
# COMPACT_ATOMS: atom_id res chain seq x y z
N MET A 1 -24.46 3.82 0.53
CA MET A 1 -23.53 4.14 1.64
C MET A 1 -22.50 5.14 1.13
N LYS A 2 -22.23 6.25 1.84
CA LYS A 2 -21.16 7.19 1.46
C LYS A 2 -19.84 6.72 2.07
N LEU A 3 -18.83 6.46 1.25
CA LEU A 3 -17.48 6.09 1.69
C LEU A 3 -16.60 7.33 1.70
N LYS A 4 -15.85 7.55 2.79
CA LYS A 4 -14.81 8.57 2.86
C LYS A 4 -13.56 8.01 2.18
N THR A 5 -13.17 8.60 1.06
CA THR A 5 -11.96 8.23 0.31
C THR A 5 -10.96 9.38 0.34
N LEU A 6 -9.67 9.03 0.30
CA LEU A 6 -8.56 9.96 0.16
C LEU A 6 -7.71 9.53 -1.03
N TYR A 7 -7.30 10.49 -1.86
CA TYR A 7 -6.39 10.25 -2.97
C TYR A 7 -5.08 11.00 -2.73
N LEU A 8 -3.96 10.28 -2.85
CA LEU A 8 -2.62 10.85 -2.78
C LEU A 8 -1.98 10.74 -4.17
N VAL A 9 -1.54 11.88 -4.71
CA VAL A 9 -0.80 11.92 -5.97
C VAL A 9 0.60 12.44 -5.68
N LEU A 10 1.61 11.62 -5.93
CA LEU A 10 3.02 11.98 -5.76
C LEU A 10 3.61 12.33 -7.13
N LYS A 11 3.99 13.60 -7.30
CA LYS A 11 4.69 14.06 -8.50
C LYS A 11 6.18 13.82 -8.33
N ILE A 12 6.79 13.16 -9.30
CA ILE A 12 8.21 12.82 -9.32
C ILE A 12 8.86 13.36 -10.59
N ASP A 13 10.16 13.61 -10.51
CA ASP A 13 11.00 14.11 -11.61
C ASP A 13 11.59 12.98 -12.47
N LYS A 14 11.48 11.73 -12.01
CA LYS A 14 11.99 10.53 -12.69
C LYS A 14 10.87 9.55 -12.98
N LEU A 15 10.93 8.88 -14.13
CA LEU A 15 9.95 7.86 -14.50
C LEU A 15 10.07 6.63 -13.58
N VAL A 16 8.96 6.20 -12.98
CA VAL A 16 8.88 4.84 -12.39
C VAL A 16 8.76 3.85 -13.53
N ARG A 17 9.75 2.97 -13.68
CA ARG A 17 9.78 1.93 -14.72
C ARG A 17 9.16 0.61 -14.27
N GLU A 18 9.10 0.40 -12.96
CA GLU A 18 8.53 -0.79 -12.34
C GLU A 18 7.00 -0.70 -12.23
N ASP A 19 6.36 -1.84 -12.04
CA ASP A 19 4.91 -1.93 -11.92
C ASP A 19 4.36 -1.50 -10.53
N ALA A 20 3.04 -1.39 -10.45
CA ALA A 20 2.33 -1.03 -9.22
C ALA A 20 2.58 -2.01 -8.06
N SER A 21 2.87 -3.28 -8.33
CA SER A 21 3.18 -4.27 -7.29
C SER A 21 4.51 -3.96 -6.61
N LYS A 22 5.52 -3.51 -7.38
CA LYS A 22 6.81 -3.05 -6.84
C LYS A 22 6.66 -1.76 -6.05
N LEU A 23 5.85 -0.81 -6.54
CA LEU A 23 5.53 0.42 -5.82
C LEU A 23 4.85 0.12 -4.48
N ARG A 24 3.84 -0.76 -4.48
CA ARG A 24 3.17 -1.24 -3.27
C ARG A 24 4.17 -1.88 -2.30
N GLY A 25 5.04 -2.75 -2.81
CA GLY A 25 6.07 -3.41 -2.01
C GLY A 25 7.04 -2.40 -1.38
N TYR A 26 7.49 -1.40 -2.14
CA TYR A 26 8.33 -0.32 -1.64
C TYR A 26 7.66 0.45 -0.50
N ILE A 27 6.41 0.90 -0.69
CA ILE A 27 5.65 1.63 0.33
C ILE A 27 5.43 0.75 1.57
N GLY A 28 4.99 -0.49 1.40
CA GLY A 28 4.75 -1.42 2.51
C GLY A 28 6.01 -1.74 3.33
N ASN A 29 7.16 -1.88 2.67
CA ASN A 29 8.45 -2.13 3.34
C ASN A 29 9.00 -0.88 4.02
N LYS A 30 8.71 0.31 3.49
CA LYS A 30 9.15 1.59 4.08
C LYS A 30 8.38 1.94 5.35
N PHE A 31 7.14 1.46 5.48
CA PHE A 31 6.31 1.66 6.66
C PHE A 31 5.76 0.34 7.24
N PRO A 32 6.65 -0.53 7.78
CA PRO A 32 6.28 -1.84 8.29
C PRO A 32 5.38 -1.80 9.54
N GLU A 33 5.28 -0.66 10.22
CA GLU A 33 4.41 -0.43 11.37
C GLU A 33 2.93 -0.29 11.00
N TYR A 34 2.59 -0.17 9.71
CA TYR A 34 1.22 -0.03 9.22
C TYR A 34 0.76 -1.24 8.39
N PRO A 35 0.19 -2.29 9.04
CA PRO A 35 -0.31 -3.50 8.37
C PRO A 35 -1.25 -3.27 7.20
N ILE A 36 -2.01 -2.18 7.20
CA ILE A 36 -2.91 -1.80 6.11
C ILE A 36 -2.18 -1.64 4.76
N LEU A 37 -0.92 -1.22 4.76
CA LEU A 37 -0.14 -0.97 3.54
C LEU A 37 0.43 -2.25 2.93
N HIS A 38 0.80 -3.24 3.76
CA HIS A 38 1.45 -4.46 3.30
C HIS A 38 0.55 -5.71 3.37
N HIS A 39 -0.61 -5.66 4.05
CA HIS A 39 -1.54 -6.79 4.28
C HIS A 39 -0.92 -8.04 4.90
N HIS A 40 0.30 -7.94 5.45
CA HIS A 40 0.92 -8.98 6.24
C HIS A 40 0.98 -8.50 7.69
N ILE A 41 0.88 -9.41 8.66
CA ILE A 41 1.14 -9.09 10.06
C ILE A 41 2.30 -10.01 10.44
N LYS A 42 3.49 -9.43 10.67
CA LYS A 42 4.63 -10.22 11.16
C LYS A 42 4.17 -10.98 12.40
N GLU A 43 4.47 -12.28 12.44
CA GLU A 43 4.12 -13.26 13.48
C GLU A 43 2.75 -13.97 13.35
N VAL A 44 1.75 -13.36 12.69
CA VAL A 44 0.36 -13.91 12.66
C VAL A 44 -0.11 -14.34 11.26
N GLY A 45 0.63 -13.98 10.20
CA GLY A 45 0.35 -14.38 8.82
C GLY A 45 -0.25 -13.27 7.97
N TYR A 46 -1.32 -13.58 7.22
CA TYR A 46 -1.95 -12.66 6.26
C TYR A 46 -3.23 -12.03 6.83
N LEU A 47 -3.50 -10.79 6.45
CA LEU A 47 -4.78 -10.13 6.76
C LEU A 47 -5.82 -10.48 5.68
N TYR A 48 -6.75 -11.39 6.00
CA TYR A 48 -7.81 -11.82 5.09
C TYR A 48 -9.03 -10.88 5.13
N THR A 49 -8.82 -9.62 4.75
CA THR A 49 -9.90 -8.61 4.65
C THR A 49 -9.83 -7.87 3.32
N TYR A 50 -10.92 -7.24 2.90
CA TYR A 50 -10.91 -6.41 1.70
C TYR A 50 -9.90 -5.25 1.84
N PRO A 51 -8.96 -5.09 0.88
CA PRO A 51 -7.99 -4.01 0.88
C PRO A 51 -8.65 -2.64 1.00
N ARG A 52 -8.26 -1.89 2.05
CA ARG A 52 -8.71 -0.50 2.23
C ARG A 52 -7.77 0.53 1.59
N THR A 53 -6.64 0.07 1.08
CA THR A 53 -5.64 0.87 0.36
C THR A 53 -5.15 0.12 -0.87
N VAL A 54 -4.96 0.85 -1.97
CA VAL A 54 -4.43 0.34 -3.24
C VAL A 54 -3.36 1.31 -3.74
N ALA A 55 -2.36 0.80 -4.44
CA ALA A 55 -1.26 1.55 -5.04
C ALA A 55 -1.18 1.26 -6.54
#